data_AF-E1LV70-F1
#
_entry.id   AF-E1LV70-F1
#
_cell.length_a   1.000
_cell.length_b   1.000
_cell.length_c   1.000
_cell.angle_alpha   90.00
_cell.angle_beta   90.00
_cell.angle_gamma   90.00
#
_symmetry.space_group_name_H-M   'P 1'
#
loop_
_entity.id
_entity.type
_entity.pdbx_description
1 polymer ?
#
loop_
_entity_poly.entity_id
_entity_poly.type
_entity_poly.pdbx_seq_one_letter_code
_entity_poly.pdbx_strand_id
1 'polypeptide(L)'
;MKKKPIYLWVLLILSALISVMSLFELLKPLPSKEALRAAQKQVAGVSAQQLEDNINYTYRVAESTHSIFNMALIVLSAILVVVAIVFLIRKNLQYANYTYVGYVLLAIIGSIYGYVGLQDAVQLVHDETMRLGISVISQAVSILSIVINVLFLALVFYKIWRQQKALAEEEETEELA
;
A
#
# COMPACT_ATOMS: atom_id res chain seq x y z
N MET A 1 -17.06 -30.48 5.56
CA MET A 1 -17.63 -29.20 5.09
C MET A 1 -16.50 -28.23 4.73
N LYS A 2 -16.37 -27.82 3.45
CA LYS A 2 -15.33 -26.86 3.02
C LYS A 2 -15.54 -25.51 3.72
N LYS A 3 -14.62 -25.11 4.61
CA LYS A 3 -14.69 -23.83 5.34
C LYS A 3 -14.59 -22.68 4.35
N LYS A 4 -15.50 -21.69 4.45
CA LYS A 4 -15.45 -20.49 3.61
C LYS A 4 -14.12 -19.76 3.82
N PRO A 5 -13.46 -19.26 2.76
CA PRO A 5 -12.17 -18.56 2.85
C PRO A 5 -12.34 -17.13 3.38
N ILE A 6 -12.89 -16.99 4.58
CA ILE A 6 -13.23 -15.69 5.20
C ILE A 6 -11.98 -14.81 5.36
N TYR A 7 -10.84 -15.42 5.71
CA TYR A 7 -9.57 -14.69 5.83
C TYR A 7 -9.23 -13.92 4.55
N LEU A 8 -9.36 -14.56 3.38
CA LEU A 8 -8.98 -13.94 2.11
C LEU A 8 -9.98 -12.86 1.70
N TRP A 9 -11.28 -13.05 2.00
CA TRP A 9 -12.28 -11.99 1.83
C TRP A 9 -11.95 -10.74 2.62
N VAL A 10 -11.63 -10.88 3.91
CA VAL A 10 -11.28 -9.74 4.78
C VAL A 10 -10.05 -9.01 4.24
N LEU A 11 -9.00 -9.77 3.91
CA LEU A 11 -7.76 -9.23 3.35
C LEU A 11 -7.98 -8.49 2.02
N LEU A 12 -8.76 -9.06 1.12
CA LEU A 12 -9.07 -8.44 -0.18
C LEU A 12 -9.93 -7.19 -0.05
N ILE A 13 -10.89 -7.14 0.88
CA ILE A 13 -11.70 -5.95 1.11
C ILE A 13 -10.84 -4.81 1.63
N LEU A 14 -9.98 -5.06 2.63
CA LEU A 14 -9.05 -4.05 3.14
C LEU A 14 -8.11 -3.54 2.03
N SER A 15 -7.59 -4.45 1.21
CA SER A 15 -6.74 -4.14 0.07
C SER A 15 -7.46 -3.33 -1.01
N ALA A 16 -8.73 -3.65 -1.29
CA ALA A 16 -9.55 -2.94 -2.25
C ALA A 16 -9.84 -1.51 -1.79
N LEU A 17 -10.12 -1.29 -0.49
CA LEU A 17 -10.32 0.05 0.06
C LEU A 17 -9.08 0.92 -0.14
N ILE A 18 -7.90 0.39 0.20
CA ILE A 18 -6.63 1.10 0.01
C ILE A 18 -6.39 1.38 -1.48
N SER A 19 -6.60 0.39 -2.35
CA SER A 19 -6.41 0.53 -3.79
C SER A 19 -7.30 1.62 -4.38
N VAL A 20 -8.58 1.69 -3.97
CA VAL A 20 -9.52 2.73 -4.43
C VAL A 20 -9.06 4.11 -3.97
N MET A 21 -8.61 4.26 -2.71
CA MET A 21 -8.08 5.54 -2.22
C MET A 21 -6.85 5.97 -3.04
N SER A 22 -5.90 5.06 -3.28
CA SER A 22 -4.70 5.35 -4.07
C SER A 22 -5.01 5.71 -5.52
N LEU A 23 -5.96 5.02 -6.15
CA LEU A 23 -6.42 5.36 -7.51
C LEU A 23 -7.09 6.73 -7.56
N PHE A 24 -7.85 7.10 -6.53
CA PHE A 24 -8.48 8.41 -6.47
C PHE A 24 -7.45 9.54 -6.37
N GLU A 25 -6.35 9.34 -5.64
CA GLU A 25 -5.25 10.31 -5.60
C GLU A 25 -4.59 10.52 -6.96
N LEU A 26 -4.50 9.48 -7.80
CA LEU A 26 -3.95 9.60 -9.16
C LEU A 26 -4.82 10.41 -10.12
N LEU A 27 -6.11 10.58 -9.82
CA LEU A 27 -7.01 11.38 -10.65
C LEU A 27 -6.83 12.89 -10.39
N LYS A 28 -6.20 13.26 -9.28
CA LYS A 28 -5.94 14.66 -8.97
C LYS A 28 -4.78 15.15 -9.82
N PRO A 29 -4.84 16.35 -10.41
CA PRO A 29 -3.70 16.90 -11.12
C PRO A 29 -2.57 17.23 -10.13
N LEU A 30 -1.32 17.16 -10.61
CA LEU A 30 -0.18 17.67 -9.87
C LEU A 30 -0.39 19.17 -9.56
N PRO A 31 -0.41 19.58 -8.27
CA PRO A 31 -0.64 20.98 -7.91
C PRO A 31 0.56 21.85 -8.26
N SER A 32 0.33 23.11 -8.66
CA SER A 32 1.41 24.09 -8.79
C SER A 32 1.82 24.63 -7.42
N LYS A 33 3.07 25.12 -7.30
CA LYS A 33 3.54 25.73 -6.05
C LYS A 33 2.74 26.98 -5.68
N GLU A 34 2.25 27.74 -6.66
CA GLU A 34 1.37 28.90 -6.44
C GLU A 34 0.02 28.46 -5.87
N ALA A 35 -0.56 27.37 -6.37
CA ALA A 35 -1.80 26.82 -5.85
C ALA A 35 -1.63 26.32 -4.42
N LEU A 36 -0.51 25.65 -4.10
CA LEU A 36 -0.18 25.24 -2.74
C LEU A 36 -0.02 26.46 -1.81
N ARG A 37 0.68 27.50 -2.26
CA ARG A 37 0.85 28.75 -1.51
C ARG A 37 -0.48 29.46 -1.27
N ALA A 38 -1.38 29.47 -2.26
CA ALA A 38 -2.71 30.05 -2.14
C ALA A 38 -3.62 29.25 -1.18
N ALA A 39 -3.48 27.93 -1.13
CA ALA A 39 -4.19 27.06 -0.21
C ALA A 39 -3.69 27.21 1.25
N GLN A 40 -2.41 27.50 1.42
CA GLN A 40 -1.77 27.73 2.72
C GLN A 40 -1.78 29.23 3.07
N LYS A 41 -2.97 29.77 3.35
CA LYS A 41 -3.09 31.12 3.96
C LYS A 41 -2.20 31.18 5.20
N GLN A 42 -1.43 32.27 5.37
CA GLN A 42 -0.53 32.47 6.51
C GLN A 42 -1.23 32.11 7.83
N VAL A 43 -0.91 30.94 8.36
CA VAL A 43 -1.39 30.51 9.67
C VAL A 43 -0.61 31.31 10.69
N ALA A 44 -1.31 32.03 11.57
CA ALA A 44 -0.68 32.81 12.61
C ALA A 44 0.29 31.91 13.43
N GLY A 45 1.54 32.33 13.54
CA GLY A 45 2.59 31.57 14.24
C GLY A 45 3.48 30.67 13.36
N VAL A 46 3.21 30.57 12.04
CA VAL A 46 4.10 29.86 11.09
C VAL A 46 5.06 30.85 10.46
N SER A 47 6.37 30.56 10.50
CA SER A 47 7.37 31.41 9.87
C SER A 47 7.32 31.31 8.33
N ALA A 48 7.84 32.33 7.63
CA ALA A 48 7.96 32.29 6.18
C ALA A 48 8.80 31.09 5.69
N GLN A 49 9.83 30.71 6.46
CA GLN A 49 10.66 29.54 6.17
C GLN A 49 9.87 28.24 6.29
N GLN A 50 9.12 28.06 7.37
CA GLN A 50 8.30 26.87 7.60
C GLN A 50 7.21 26.71 6.54
N LEU A 51 6.62 27.83 6.10
CA LEU A 51 5.67 27.84 4.99
C LEU A 51 6.34 27.36 3.69
N GLU A 52 7.50 27.90 3.36
CA GLU A 52 8.20 27.55 2.12
C GLU A 52 8.70 26.10 2.12
N ASP A 53 9.25 25.64 3.25
CA ASP A 53 9.67 24.24 3.43
C ASP A 53 8.46 23.29 3.27
N ASN A 54 7.29 23.64 3.81
CA ASN A 54 6.09 22.82 3.69
C ASN A 54 5.55 22.79 2.25
N ILE A 55 5.60 23.91 1.53
CA ILE A 55 5.22 23.97 0.10
C ILE A 55 6.16 23.10 -0.73
N ASN A 56 7.48 23.23 -0.53
CA ASN A 56 8.47 22.46 -1.28
C ASN A 56 8.38 20.96 -0.97
N TYR A 57 8.23 20.60 0.30
CA TYR A 57 7.97 19.23 0.73
C TYR A 57 6.71 18.67 0.06
N THR A 58 5.58 19.35 0.20
CA THR A 58 4.28 18.90 -0.35
C THR A 58 4.33 18.74 -1.86
N TYR A 59 4.94 19.70 -2.56
CA TYR A 59 5.13 19.63 -4.01
C TYR A 59 5.99 18.42 -4.41
N ARG A 60 7.10 18.19 -3.71
CA ARG A 60 8.00 17.07 -4.02
C ARG A 60 7.33 15.71 -3.75
N VAL A 61 6.56 15.60 -2.66
CA VAL A 61 5.75 14.40 -2.39
C VAL A 61 4.73 14.19 -3.50
N ALA A 62 4.01 15.23 -3.93
CA ALA A 62 3.04 15.12 -5.02
C ALA A 62 3.69 14.69 -6.34
N GLU A 63 4.88 15.23 -6.67
CA GLU A 63 5.66 14.83 -7.84
C GLU A 63 6.06 13.35 -7.77
N SER A 64 6.55 12.89 -6.62
CA SER A 64 6.90 11.49 -6.40
C SER A 64 5.68 10.57 -6.51
N THR A 65 4.51 10.98 -6.00
CA THR A 65 3.27 10.22 -6.11
C THR A 65 2.79 10.11 -7.56
N HIS A 66 3.00 11.16 -8.36
CA HIS A 66 2.64 11.21 -9.79
C HIS A 66 3.75 10.71 -10.71
N SER A 67 4.81 10.09 -10.18
CA SER A 67 5.84 9.48 -11.02
C SER A 67 5.25 8.30 -11.80
N ILE A 68 5.71 8.10 -13.04
CA ILE A 68 5.23 7.00 -13.90
C ILE A 68 5.40 5.65 -13.20
N PHE A 69 6.51 5.49 -12.47
CA PHE A 69 6.77 4.27 -11.72
C PHE A 69 5.76 4.04 -10.61
N ASN A 70 5.47 5.06 -9.79
CA ASN A 70 4.48 4.94 -8.72
C ASN A 70 3.07 4.68 -9.26
N MET A 71 2.70 5.38 -10.34
CA MET A 71 1.42 5.17 -11.02
C MET A 71 1.29 3.72 -11.52
N ALA A 72 2.34 3.18 -12.14
CA ALA A 72 2.35 1.79 -12.58
C ALA A 72 2.19 0.81 -11.42
N LEU A 73 2.86 1.04 -10.28
CA LEU A 73 2.70 0.20 -9.09
C LEU A 73 1.26 0.23 -8.55
N ILE A 74 0.63 1.40 -8.47
CA ILE A 74 -0.74 1.55 -7.97
C ILE A 74 -1.73 0.83 -8.90
N VAL A 75 -1.63 1.07 -10.22
CA VAL A 75 -2.52 0.46 -11.21
C VAL A 75 -2.36 -1.06 -11.22
N LEU A 76 -1.12 -1.56 -11.21
CA LEU A 76 -0.86 -3.00 -11.16
C LEU A 76 -1.38 -3.63 -9.86
N SER A 77 -1.20 -2.95 -8.71
CA SER A 77 -1.73 -3.42 -7.42
C SER A 77 -3.26 -3.53 -7.47
N ALA A 78 -3.95 -2.51 -7.99
CA ALA A 78 -5.40 -2.52 -8.11
C ALA A 78 -5.89 -3.68 -9.02
N ILE A 79 -5.21 -3.93 -10.14
CA ILE A 79 -5.50 -5.05 -11.03
C ILE A 79 -5.37 -6.38 -10.28
N LEU A 80 -4.29 -6.58 -9.52
CA LEU A 80 -4.08 -7.82 -8.76
C LEU A 80 -5.18 -8.04 -7.72
N VAL A 81 -5.65 -6.99 -7.03
CA VAL A 81 -6.79 -7.11 -6.11
C VAL A 81 -8.05 -7.57 -6.84
N VAL A 82 -8.37 -6.96 -7.97
CA VAL A 82 -9.55 -7.34 -8.78
C VAL A 82 -9.43 -8.78 -9.26
N VAL A 83 -8.27 -9.18 -9.79
CA VAL A 83 -8.03 -10.55 -10.27
C VAL A 83 -8.17 -11.57 -9.13
N ALA A 84 -7.63 -11.28 -7.94
CA ALA A 84 -7.77 -12.14 -6.78
C ALA A 84 -9.24 -12.28 -6.32
N ILE A 85 -10.02 -11.20 -6.34
CA ILE A 85 -11.47 -11.23 -6.07
C ILE A 85 -12.20 -12.09 -7.10
N VAL A 86 -11.89 -11.91 -8.40
CA VAL A 86 -12.50 -12.71 -9.47
C VAL A 86 -12.22 -14.21 -9.28
N PHE A 87 -10.97 -14.58 -8.98
CA PHE A 87 -10.63 -15.98 -8.67
C PHE A 87 -11.37 -16.49 -7.44
N LEU A 88 -11.51 -15.67 -6.40
CA LEU A 88 -12.23 -16.06 -5.19
C LEU A 88 -13.74 -16.29 -5.43
N ILE A 89 -14.38 -15.44 -6.25
CA ILE A 89 -15.78 -15.59 -6.66
C ILE A 89 -15.95 -16.86 -7.50
N ARG A 90 -15.03 -17.11 -8.44
CA ARG A 90 -14.98 -18.32 -9.26
C ARG A 90 -14.59 -19.59 -8.49
N LYS A 91 -14.48 -19.51 -7.15
CA LYS A 91 -14.11 -20.61 -6.25
C LYS A 91 -12.72 -21.20 -6.51
N ASN A 92 -11.87 -20.48 -7.23
CA ASN A 92 -10.49 -20.89 -7.46
C ASN A 92 -9.57 -20.34 -6.36
N LEU A 93 -9.59 -21.01 -5.21
CA LEU A 93 -8.97 -20.53 -3.97
C LEU A 93 -7.43 -20.49 -4.05
N GLN A 94 -6.80 -21.46 -4.72
CA GLN A 94 -5.35 -21.50 -4.85
C GLN A 94 -4.84 -20.29 -5.66
N TYR A 95 -5.43 -20.04 -6.83
CA TYR A 95 -5.07 -18.89 -7.66
C TYR A 95 -5.40 -17.57 -6.97
N ALA A 96 -6.52 -17.47 -6.26
CA ALA A 96 -6.85 -16.28 -5.46
C ALA A 96 -5.78 -15.99 -4.40
N ASN A 97 -5.30 -17.02 -3.69
CA ASN A 97 -4.21 -16.88 -2.72
C ASN A 97 -2.90 -16.45 -3.39
N TYR A 98 -2.51 -17.07 -4.52
CA TYR A 98 -1.28 -16.73 -5.22
C TYR A 98 -1.29 -15.32 -5.81
N THR A 99 -2.41 -14.90 -6.40
CA THR A 99 -2.58 -13.51 -6.85
C THR A 99 -2.50 -12.54 -5.69
N TYR A 100 -3.12 -12.89 -4.55
CA TYR A 100 -3.04 -12.04 -3.36
C TYR A 100 -1.62 -11.94 -2.81
N VAL A 101 -0.83 -13.02 -2.80
CA VAL A 101 0.60 -12.97 -2.47
C VAL A 101 1.34 -12.01 -3.40
N GLY A 102 1.08 -12.08 -4.71
CA GLY A 102 1.64 -11.14 -5.69
C GLY A 102 1.30 -9.69 -5.38
N TYR A 103 0.03 -9.42 -5.03
CA TYR A 103 -0.42 -8.09 -4.58
C TYR A 103 0.35 -7.62 -3.34
N VAL A 104 0.48 -8.44 -2.31
CA VAL A 104 1.14 -8.04 -1.06
C VAL A 104 2.63 -7.79 -1.28
N LEU A 105 3.31 -8.59 -2.10
CA LEU A 105 4.70 -8.35 -2.49
C LEU A 105 4.84 -7.00 -3.21
N LEU A 106 3.92 -6.69 -4.13
CA LEU A 106 3.92 -5.42 -4.83
C LEU A 106 3.63 -4.24 -3.88
N ALA A 107 2.74 -4.42 -2.89
CA ALA A 107 2.45 -3.42 -1.87
C ALA A 107 3.66 -3.13 -0.96
N ILE A 108 4.49 -4.14 -0.66
CA ILE A 108 5.76 -3.95 0.05
C ILE A 108 6.73 -3.12 -0.81
N ILE A 109 6.87 -3.46 -2.10
CA ILE A 109 7.71 -2.70 -3.04
C ILE A 109 7.23 -1.24 -3.12
N GLY A 110 5.92 -1.02 -3.26
CA GLY A 110 5.33 0.32 -3.27
C GLY A 110 5.55 1.09 -1.97
N SER A 111 5.48 0.42 -0.82
CA SER A 111 5.75 1.04 0.48
C SER A 111 7.21 1.50 0.59
N ILE A 112 8.17 0.69 0.11
CA ILE A 112 9.59 1.05 0.09
C ILE A 112 9.83 2.23 -0.85
N TYR A 113 9.25 2.17 -2.06
CA TYR A 113 9.36 3.25 -3.03
C TYR A 113 8.80 4.58 -2.48
N GLY A 114 7.61 4.52 -1.86
CA GLY A 114 6.98 5.68 -1.23
C GLY A 114 7.84 6.27 -0.10
N TYR A 115 8.46 5.43 0.73
CA TYR A 115 9.37 5.89 1.78
C TYR A 115 10.59 6.61 1.21
N VAL A 116 11.22 6.07 0.16
CA VAL A 116 12.36 6.71 -0.50
C VAL A 116 11.97 8.08 -1.06
N GLY A 117 10.81 8.19 -1.72
CA GLY A 117 10.29 9.46 -2.21
C GLY A 117 10.01 10.48 -1.09
N LEU A 118 9.48 10.03 0.05
CA LEU A 118 9.28 10.88 1.23
C LEU A 118 10.61 11.37 1.80
N GLN A 119 11.62 10.51 1.89
CA GLN A 119 12.94 10.88 2.42
C GLN A 119 13.66 11.88 1.52
N ASP A 120 13.50 11.76 0.20
CA ASP A 120 13.99 12.77 -0.75
C ASP A 120 13.30 14.13 -0.54
N ALA A 121 11.99 14.14 -0.31
CA ALA A 121 11.25 15.36 0.00
C ALA A 121 11.65 15.98 1.36
N VAL A 122 11.94 15.16 2.37
CA VAL A 122 12.38 15.61 3.71
C VAL A 122 13.69 16.39 3.64
N GLN A 123 14.57 16.09 2.70
CA GLN A 123 15.84 16.81 2.52
C GLN A 123 15.64 18.28 2.09
N LEU A 124 14.46 18.62 1.54
CA LEU A 124 14.12 19.98 1.17
C LEU A 124 13.65 20.83 2.36
N VAL A 125 13.48 20.23 3.54
CA VAL A 125 13.02 20.90 4.76
C VAL A 125 14.21 21.41 5.57
N HIS A 126 14.34 22.72 5.68
CA HIS A 126 15.46 23.37 6.37
C HIS A 126 15.19 23.54 7.85
N ASP A 127 13.94 23.84 8.25
CA ASP A 127 13.53 23.87 9.65
C ASP A 127 13.79 22.51 10.32
N GLU A 128 14.67 22.50 11.30
CA GLU A 128 15.15 21.26 11.92
C GLU A 128 14.05 20.51 12.67
N THR A 129 13.16 21.26 13.35
CA THR A 129 12.06 20.66 14.13
C THR A 129 11.05 20.02 13.19
N MET A 130 10.69 20.72 12.10
CA MET A 130 9.77 20.20 11.09
C MET A 130 10.38 19.00 10.36
N ARG A 131 11.66 19.09 9.96
CA ARG A 131 12.37 17.98 9.31
C ARG A 131 12.36 16.73 10.18
N LEU A 132 12.71 16.88 11.46
CA LEU A 132 12.69 15.76 12.42
C LEU A 132 11.29 15.16 12.56
N GLY A 133 10.27 16.01 12.74
CA GLY A 133 8.88 15.57 12.88
C GLY A 133 8.39 14.76 11.67
N ILE A 134 8.60 15.28 10.46
CA ILE A 134 8.23 14.58 9.21
C ILE A 134 9.02 13.27 9.06
N SER A 135 10.32 13.29 9.34
CA SER A 135 11.16 12.09 9.24
C SER A 135 10.66 10.98 10.15
N VAL A 136 10.40 11.27 11.43
CA VAL A 136 9.92 10.27 12.41
C VAL A 136 8.56 9.71 11.99
N ILE A 137 7.62 10.58 11.59
CA ILE A 137 6.28 10.14 11.16
C ILE A 137 6.38 9.27 9.90
N SER A 138 7.13 9.71 8.89
CA SER A 138 7.29 8.96 7.64
C SER A 138 7.92 7.58 7.87
N GLN A 139 8.92 7.50 8.76
CA GLN A 139 9.56 6.25 9.15
C GLN A 139 8.58 5.32 9.88
N ALA A 140 7.85 5.84 10.87
CA ALA A 140 6.88 5.06 11.64
C ALA A 140 5.76 4.48 10.76
N VAL A 141 5.19 5.29 9.86
CA VAL A 141 4.17 4.85 8.91
C VAL A 141 4.71 3.79 7.96
N SER A 142 5.94 3.97 7.46
CA SER A 142 6.55 3.02 6.52
C SER A 142 6.85 1.67 7.18
N ILE A 143 7.38 1.67 8.40
CA ILE A 143 7.60 0.46 9.19
C ILE A 143 6.28 -0.26 9.45
N LEU A 144 5.26 0.48 9.90
CA LEU A 144 3.95 -0.10 10.19
C LEU A 144 3.34 -0.75 8.94
N SER A 145 3.40 -0.06 7.79
CA SER A 145 2.91 -0.59 6.51
C SER A 145 3.59 -1.90 6.13
N ILE A 146 4.93 -1.95 6.21
CA ILE A 146 5.71 -3.15 5.86
C ILE A 146 5.36 -4.29 6.82
N VAL A 147 5.31 -4.04 8.13
CA VAL A 147 4.97 -5.06 9.14
C VAL A 147 3.57 -5.64 8.89
N ILE A 148 2.57 -4.80 8.61
CA ILE A 148 1.21 -5.26 8.30
C ILE A 148 1.22 -6.18 7.06
N ASN A 149 1.92 -5.79 6.00
CA ASN A 149 2.01 -6.61 4.79
C ASN A 149 2.74 -7.94 5.03
N VAL A 150 3.79 -7.95 5.86
CA VAL A 150 4.47 -9.20 6.27
C VAL A 150 3.53 -10.10 7.06
N LEU A 151 2.70 -9.55 7.96
CA LEU A 151 1.67 -10.32 8.68
C LEU A 151 0.62 -10.89 7.72
N PHE A 152 0.23 -10.15 6.68
CA PHE A 152 -0.68 -10.64 5.65
C PHE A 152 -0.07 -11.82 4.88
N LEU A 153 1.20 -11.73 4.48
CA LEU A 153 1.91 -12.86 3.85
C LEU A 153 1.97 -14.07 4.77
N ALA A 154 2.36 -13.88 6.04
CA ALA A 154 2.44 -14.97 7.01
C ALA A 154 1.10 -15.68 7.17
N LEU A 155 0.00 -14.92 7.27
CA LEU A 155 -1.35 -15.47 7.39
C LEU A 155 -1.74 -16.27 6.13
N VAL A 156 -1.47 -15.73 4.95
CA VAL A 156 -1.85 -16.37 3.67
C VAL A 156 -1.04 -17.62 3.43
N PHE A 157 0.28 -17.59 3.63
CA PHE A 157 1.14 -18.77 3.53
C PHE A 157 0.73 -19.85 4.52
N TYR A 158 0.43 -19.49 5.77
CA TYR A 158 -0.08 -20.44 6.75
C TYR A 158 -1.38 -21.11 6.27
N LYS A 159 -2.29 -20.35 5.64
CA LYS A 159 -3.55 -20.90 5.10
C LYS A 159 -3.34 -21.77 3.88
N ILE A 160 -2.45 -21.39 2.96
CA ILE A 160 -2.08 -22.22 1.79
C ILE A 160 -1.50 -23.56 2.28
N TRP A 161 -0.53 -23.51 3.19
CA TRP A 161 0.11 -24.72 3.72
C TRP A 161 -0.90 -25.66 4.39
N ARG A 162 -1.78 -25.13 5.26
CA ARG A 162 -2.83 -25.95 5.88
C ARG A 162 -3.78 -26.56 4.84
N GLN A 163 -4.14 -25.79 3.79
CA GLN A 163 -5.01 -26.27 2.72
C GLN A 163 -4.37 -27.41 1.94
N GLN A 164 -3.09 -27.28 1.57
CA GLN A 164 -2.35 -28.33 0.87
C GLN A 164 -2.24 -29.59 1.71
N LYS A 165 -1.96 -29.46 3.02
CA LYS A 165 -1.90 -30.61 3.93
C LYS A 165 -3.24 -31.35 4.02
N ALA A 166 -4.35 -30.62 4.12
CA ALA A 166 -5.67 -31.24 4.16
C ALA A 166 -6.05 -31.94 2.85
N LEU A 167 -5.62 -31.40 1.70
CA LEU A 167 -5.84 -32.04 0.40
C LEU A 167 -5.05 -33.36 0.26
N ALA A 168 -3.80 -33.39 0.74
CA ALA A 168 -3.01 -34.62 0.74
C ALA A 168 -3.60 -35.71 1.65
N GLU A 169 -4.10 -35.34 2.83
CA GLU A 169 -4.78 -36.26 3.75
C GLU A 169 -6.10 -36.82 3.17
N GLU A 170 -6.84 -36.01 2.40
CA GLU A 170 -8.05 -36.44 1.68
C GLU A 170 -7.70 -37.42 0.53
N GLU A 171 -6.65 -37.16 -0.25
CA GLU A 171 -6.18 -38.06 -1.32
C GLU A 171 -5.72 -39.41 -0.77
N GLU A 172 -4.93 -39.44 0.31
CA GLU A 172 -4.48 -40.69 0.95
C GLU A 172 -5.66 -41.53 1.49
N THR A 173 -6.71 -40.89 2.00
CA THR A 173 -7.89 -41.61 2.52
C THR A 173 -8.80 -42.14 1.42
N GLU A 174 -8.86 -41.50 0.24
CA GLU A 174 -9.55 -42.03 -0.94
C GLU A 174 -8.79 -43.19 -1.59
N GLU A 175 -7.46 -43.18 -1.62
CA GLU A 175 -6.66 -44.30 -2.17
C GLU A 175 -6.72 -45.57 -1.31
N LEU A 176 -6.99 -45.44 -0.01
CA LEU A 176 -7.07 -46.55 0.95
C LEU A 176 -8.48 -47.15 1.11
N ALA A 177 -9.50 -46.60 0.43
CA ALA A 177 -10.91 -47.01 0.52
C ALA A 177 -11.37 -47.82 -0.69
#